data_AF-A0A3N5Q096-F1
#
_entry.id   AF-A0A3N5Q096-F1
#
_cell.length_a   1.000
_cell.length_b   1.000
_cell.length_c   1.000
_cell.angle_alpha   90.00
_cell.angle_beta   90.00
_cell.angle_gamma   90.00
#
_symmetry.space_group_name_H-M   'P 1'
#
loop_
_entity.id
_entity.type
_entity.pdbx_description
1 polymer ?
#
loop_
_entity_poly.entity_id
_entity_poly.type
_entity_poly.pdbx_seq_one_letter_code
_entity_poly.pdbx_strand_id
1 'polypeptide(L)'
;MRSPCPSWISRGSRIRRLAGSRARRSAWCEGGGVMSAARALLALVLLLAPIAARAQSPRADYQVVDTIVLPKGDPAAGRQAFQDLKCHVCHRVAGEKDFAAPIADLKGPDLNAMLQLQTASDIAGAIIAPSHSLSVRTSEAVKAQMWRQGLSPMGDFSRALTVRQLADLLAYFRTLR
;
A
#
# COMPACT_ATOMS: atom_id res chain seq x y z
N MET A 1 -63.24 -8.21 10.11
CA MET A 1 -63.33 -6.83 9.57
C MET A 1 -62.53 -6.83 8.26
N ARG A 2 -63.08 -7.08 7.05
CA ARG A 2 -63.97 -6.22 6.22
C ARG A 2 -63.57 -4.74 6.33
N SER A 3 -63.24 -3.97 5.30
CA SER A 3 -63.23 -4.08 3.84
C SER A 3 -62.56 -2.79 3.29
N PRO A 4 -62.32 -2.65 1.96
CA PRO A 4 -61.39 -1.70 1.33
C PRO A 4 -62.06 -0.47 0.66
N CYS A 5 -61.27 0.28 -0.14
CA CYS A 5 -61.64 1.17 -1.27
C CYS A 5 -62.00 2.65 -0.93
N PRO A 6 -61.87 3.63 -1.87
CA PRO A 6 -62.31 3.50 -3.27
C PRO A 6 -61.47 4.13 -4.39
N SER A 7 -61.60 3.45 -5.54
CA SER A 7 -61.53 3.96 -6.91
C SER A 7 -62.73 4.85 -7.28
N TRP A 8 -62.49 5.90 -8.07
CA TRP A 8 -63.48 6.63 -8.90
C TRP A 8 -62.83 6.77 -10.29
N ILE A 9 -63.32 6.19 -11.40
CA ILE A 9 -64.61 6.21 -12.13
C ILE A 9 -64.93 7.55 -12.83
N SER A 10 -64.57 7.57 -14.12
CA SER A 10 -65.33 7.99 -15.31
C SER A 10 -65.88 9.42 -15.48
N ARG A 11 -65.63 9.98 -16.68
CA ARG A 11 -66.58 10.52 -17.69
C ARG A 11 -65.72 11.36 -18.65
N GLY A 12 -65.68 11.16 -19.97
CA GLY A 12 -66.78 10.92 -20.88
C GLY A 12 -67.31 12.26 -21.37
N SER A 13 -66.90 12.71 -22.56
CA SER A 13 -67.78 13.37 -23.54
C SER A 13 -67.01 13.86 -24.77
N ARG A 14 -67.70 13.69 -25.89
CA ARG A 14 -67.26 13.78 -27.28
C ARG A 14 -67.76 15.11 -27.82
N ILE A 15 -66.91 15.91 -28.47
CA ILE A 15 -67.37 17.03 -29.32
C ILE A 15 -66.61 16.98 -30.65
N ARG A 16 -67.36 16.72 -31.73
CA ARG A 16 -66.97 16.99 -33.12
C ARG A 16 -67.06 18.50 -33.35
N ARG A 17 -66.11 19.10 -34.08
CA ARG A 17 -66.32 19.63 -35.46
C ARG A 17 -65.21 20.57 -35.96
N LEU A 18 -64.96 20.43 -37.27
CA LEU A 18 -64.66 21.45 -38.30
C LEU A 18 -63.23 22.01 -38.45
N ALA A 19 -62.64 21.60 -39.57
CA ALA A 19 -62.13 22.44 -40.66
C ALA A 19 -61.32 23.71 -40.31
N GLY A 20 -60.08 23.76 -40.81
CA GLY A 20 -59.31 24.99 -40.85
C GLY A 20 -57.90 24.80 -41.38
N SER A 21 -57.74 24.95 -42.68
CA SER A 21 -56.46 25.10 -43.36
C SER A 21 -55.68 26.29 -42.81
N ARG A 22 -54.43 26.07 -42.40
CA ARG A 22 -53.33 27.03 -42.63
C ARG A 22 -51.98 26.39 -42.40
N ALA A 23 -51.28 26.20 -43.50
CA ALA A 23 -49.84 26.05 -43.52
C ALA A 23 -49.19 27.26 -42.83
N ARG A 24 -48.45 27.01 -41.76
CA ARG A 24 -47.29 27.81 -41.38
C ARG A 24 -46.17 26.83 -41.03
N ARG A 25 -45.29 26.63 -42.02
CA ARG A 25 -43.95 26.13 -41.81
C ARG A 25 -43.25 27.15 -40.90
N SER A 26 -43.12 26.85 -39.61
CA SER A 26 -42.17 27.53 -38.75
C SER A 26 -40.90 26.69 -38.72
N ALA A 27 -39.84 27.31 -39.21
CA ALA A 27 -38.48 26.86 -39.09
C ALA A 27 -38.17 26.47 -37.64
N TRP A 28 -37.68 25.26 -37.44
CA TRP A 28 -36.89 24.90 -36.27
C TRP A 28 -35.48 24.67 -36.75
N CYS A 29 -34.64 25.63 -36.40
CA CYS A 29 -33.22 25.66 -36.67
C CYS A 29 -32.53 24.37 -36.21
N GLU A 30 -31.71 23.85 -37.10
CA GLU A 30 -30.61 22.96 -36.81
C GLU A 30 -29.76 23.52 -35.66
N GLY A 31 -29.51 22.69 -34.64
CA GLY A 31 -28.62 23.02 -33.54
C GLY A 31 -28.32 21.87 -32.58
N GLY A 32 -28.60 20.62 -32.97
CA GLY A 32 -28.56 19.46 -32.07
C GLY A 32 -27.26 18.62 -32.10
N GLY A 33 -26.32 18.91 -32.99
CA GLY A 33 -25.16 18.03 -33.24
C GLY A 33 -23.99 18.20 -32.24
N VAL A 34 -23.65 19.45 -31.91
CA VAL A 34 -22.41 19.75 -31.18
C VAL A 34 -22.52 19.53 -29.67
N MET A 35 -23.69 19.77 -29.07
CA MET A 35 -23.91 19.59 -27.62
C MET A 35 -23.97 18.11 -27.22
N SER A 36 -24.37 17.20 -28.11
CA SER A 36 -24.46 15.77 -27.81
C SER A 36 -23.10 15.09 -27.90
N ALA A 37 -22.30 15.42 -28.93
CA ALA A 37 -20.93 14.94 -29.07
C ALA A 37 -20.02 15.45 -27.93
N ALA A 38 -20.16 16.73 -27.53
CA ALA A 38 -19.39 17.28 -26.41
C ALA A 38 -19.74 16.63 -25.06
N ARG A 39 -21.03 16.34 -24.80
CA ARG A 39 -21.47 15.63 -23.58
C ARG A 39 -21.08 14.16 -23.59
N ALA A 40 -21.11 13.50 -24.75
CA ALA A 40 -20.66 12.12 -24.91
C ALA A 40 -19.13 12.00 -24.73
N LEU A 41 -18.35 12.95 -25.26
CA LEU A 41 -16.90 13.02 -25.04
C LEU A 41 -16.56 13.34 -23.58
N LEU A 42 -17.28 14.27 -22.94
CA LEU A 42 -17.09 14.56 -21.51
C LEU A 42 -17.44 13.34 -20.63
N ALA A 43 -18.51 12.63 -20.95
CA ALA A 43 -18.90 11.40 -20.26
C ALA A 43 -17.89 10.26 -20.49
N LEU A 44 -17.34 10.14 -21.70
CA LEU A 44 -16.29 9.16 -22.02
C LEU A 44 -14.97 9.47 -21.31
N VAL A 45 -14.58 10.75 -21.22
CA VAL A 45 -13.41 11.20 -20.46
C VAL A 45 -13.61 10.95 -18.96
N LEU A 46 -14.80 11.22 -18.42
CA LEU A 46 -15.12 10.93 -17.01
C LEU A 46 -15.22 9.43 -16.70
N LEU A 47 -15.63 8.60 -17.66
CA LEU A 47 -15.66 7.13 -17.52
C LEU A 47 -14.28 6.48 -17.66
N LEU A 48 -13.32 7.12 -18.35
CA LEU A 48 -11.93 6.67 -18.48
C LEU A 48 -10.99 7.25 -17.39
N ALA A 49 -11.46 8.19 -16.58
CA ALA A 49 -10.65 8.89 -15.57
C ALA A 49 -10.32 8.15 -14.25
N PRO A 50 -10.84 6.96 -13.86
CA PRO A 50 -10.50 6.41 -12.55
C PRO A 50 -9.22 5.56 -12.52
N ILE A 51 -8.44 5.44 -13.62
CA ILE A 51 -7.29 4.52 -13.66
C ILE A 51 -5.95 5.20 -13.29
N ALA A 52 -5.85 6.53 -13.36
CA ALA A 52 -4.58 7.23 -13.10
C ALA A 52 -4.30 7.48 -11.59
N ALA A 53 -5.31 7.35 -10.73
CA ALA A 53 -5.14 7.45 -9.28
C ALA A 53 -4.99 6.07 -8.63
N ARG A 54 -4.23 5.15 -9.26
CA ARG A 54 -3.59 4.10 -8.47
C ARG A 54 -2.62 4.84 -7.57
N ALA A 55 -2.95 4.93 -6.28
CA ALA A 55 -2.07 5.43 -5.25
C ALA A 55 -0.70 4.79 -5.46
N GLN A 56 0.22 5.57 -6.04
CA GLN A 56 1.62 5.22 -6.10
C GLN A 56 2.09 5.41 -4.67
N SER A 57 1.84 4.40 -3.81
CA SER A 57 2.44 4.35 -2.48
C SER A 57 3.93 4.63 -2.69
N PRO A 58 4.52 5.58 -1.94
CA PRO A 58 5.91 5.93 -2.14
C PRO A 58 6.74 4.67 -1.91
N ARG A 59 7.17 4.03 -3.00
CA ARG A 59 8.21 3.02 -2.93
C ARG A 59 9.46 3.82 -2.65
N ALA A 60 10.09 3.56 -1.51
CA ALA A 60 11.41 4.13 -1.27
C ALA A 60 12.32 3.74 -2.45
N ASP A 61 13.05 4.72 -2.97
CA ASP A 61 13.90 4.59 -4.15
C ASP A 61 15.19 3.88 -3.74
N TYR A 62 15.34 2.63 -4.17
CA TYR A 62 16.49 1.78 -3.83
C TYR A 62 17.21 1.33 -5.09
N GLN A 63 18.54 1.44 -5.10
CA GLN A 63 19.37 0.82 -6.12
C GLN A 63 19.71 -0.61 -5.72
N VAL A 64 19.43 -1.55 -6.61
CA VAL A 64 19.85 -2.94 -6.48
C VAL A 64 21.25 -3.08 -7.07
N VAL A 65 22.18 -3.58 -6.28
CA VAL A 65 23.57 -3.84 -6.70
C VAL A 65 23.85 -5.34 -6.59
N ASP A 66 24.61 -5.90 -7.54
CA ASP A 66 24.79 -7.35 -7.66
C ASP A 66 25.77 -7.94 -6.64
N THR A 67 26.81 -7.20 -6.23
CA THR A 67 27.82 -7.71 -5.29
C THR A 67 28.43 -6.60 -4.44
N ILE A 68 28.44 -6.81 -3.12
CA ILE A 68 29.13 -5.96 -2.14
C ILE A 68 30.09 -6.84 -1.35
N VAL A 69 31.35 -6.40 -1.22
CA VAL A 69 32.36 -7.08 -0.39
C VAL A 69 32.53 -6.29 0.91
N LEU A 70 32.28 -6.96 2.04
CA LEU A 70 32.44 -6.38 3.37
C LEU A 70 33.71 -6.92 4.06
N PRO A 71 34.36 -6.12 4.93
CA PRO A 71 35.43 -6.65 5.76
C PRO A 71 34.89 -7.73 6.70
N LYS A 72 35.77 -8.63 7.17
CA LYS A 72 35.40 -9.62 8.19
C LYS A 72 34.86 -8.89 9.44
N GLY A 73 33.78 -9.42 10.00
CA GLY A 73 33.15 -8.90 11.22
C GLY A 73 33.62 -9.55 12.51
N ASP A 74 33.42 -8.82 13.60
CA ASP A 74 33.60 -9.29 14.97
C ASP A 74 32.22 -9.51 15.63
N PRO A 75 31.87 -10.75 16.03
CA PRO A 75 30.61 -11.04 16.71
C PRO A 75 30.38 -10.27 18.01
N ALA A 76 31.43 -9.99 18.79
CA ALA A 76 31.29 -9.26 20.06
C ALA A 76 30.95 -7.79 19.80
N ALA A 77 31.65 -7.17 18.84
CA ALA A 77 31.32 -5.83 18.37
C ALA A 77 29.91 -5.78 17.74
N GLY A 78 29.49 -6.85 17.06
CA GLY A 78 28.17 -6.95 16.47
C GLY A 78 27.05 -6.98 17.50
N ARG A 79 27.25 -7.72 18.60
CA ARG A 79 26.32 -7.73 19.74
C ARG A 79 26.21 -6.34 20.37
N GLN A 80 27.32 -5.59 20.48
CA GLN A 80 27.30 -4.20 20.96
C GLN A 80 26.56 -3.29 19.97
N ALA A 81 26.84 -3.39 18.67
CA ALA A 81 26.14 -2.62 17.64
C ALA A 81 24.61 -2.88 17.66
N PHE A 82 24.18 -4.11 17.94
CA PHE A 82 22.76 -4.46 18.09
C PHE A 82 22.09 -3.68 19.24
N GLN A 83 22.84 -3.41 20.31
CA GLN A 83 22.40 -2.56 21.43
C GLN A 83 22.39 -1.09 21.05
N ASP A 84 23.50 -0.60 20.52
CA ASP A 84 23.69 0.83 20.23
C ASP A 84 22.68 1.33 19.19
N LEU A 85 22.39 0.49 18.18
CA LEU A 85 21.38 0.74 17.14
C LEU A 85 19.96 0.40 17.60
N LYS A 86 19.78 -0.02 18.86
CA LYS A 86 18.50 -0.32 19.50
C LYS A 86 17.66 -1.37 18.77
N CYS A 87 18.30 -2.31 18.07
CA CYS A 87 17.60 -3.38 17.36
C CYS A 87 16.75 -4.24 18.32
N HIS A 88 17.18 -4.38 19.57
CA HIS A 88 16.47 -5.11 20.63
C HIS A 88 15.09 -4.52 20.99
N VAL A 89 14.82 -3.26 20.64
CA VAL A 89 13.54 -2.60 20.94
C VAL A 89 12.38 -3.31 20.22
N CYS A 90 12.66 -3.81 19.02
CA CYS A 90 11.68 -4.51 18.18
C CYS A 90 11.96 -6.01 18.09
N HIS A 91 13.21 -6.45 18.15
CA HIS A 91 13.60 -7.84 17.92
C HIS A 91 14.05 -8.54 19.20
N ARG A 92 13.51 -9.73 19.44
CA ARG A 92 14.06 -10.64 20.45
C ARG A 92 15.17 -11.47 19.83
N VAL A 93 16.26 -11.69 20.56
CA VAL A 93 17.30 -12.64 20.17
C VAL A 93 17.12 -13.94 20.97
N ALA A 94 16.98 -15.06 20.27
CA ALA A 94 16.83 -16.35 20.91
C ALA A 94 18.11 -16.74 21.68
N GLY A 95 17.94 -17.17 22.93
CA GLY A 95 19.05 -17.59 23.79
C GLY A 95 19.77 -16.46 24.54
N GLU A 96 19.50 -15.20 24.22
CA GLU A 96 20.12 -14.03 24.87
C GLU A 96 19.17 -13.43 25.90
N LYS A 97 19.44 -13.70 27.19
CA LYS A 97 18.61 -13.23 28.31
C LYS A 97 18.97 -11.82 28.79
N ASP A 98 20.16 -11.33 28.43
CA ASP A 98 20.63 -10.01 28.86
C ASP A 98 19.89 -8.89 28.14
N PHE A 99 19.28 -9.18 26.98
CA PHE A 99 18.39 -8.23 26.32
C PHE A 99 17.03 -8.21 26.99
N ALA A 100 16.57 -7.00 27.32
CA ALA A 100 15.19 -6.78 27.69
C ALA A 100 14.24 -7.29 26.58
N ALA A 101 13.05 -7.72 26.97
CA ALA A 101 12.02 -8.10 26.00
C ALA A 101 11.69 -6.91 25.08
N PRO A 102 11.39 -7.14 23.79
CA PRO A 102 10.99 -6.06 22.88
C PRO A 102 9.78 -5.30 23.40
N ILE A 103 9.88 -3.96 23.37
CA ILE A 103 8.88 -3.03 23.92
C ILE A 103 8.09 -2.29 22.84
N ALA A 104 8.49 -2.39 21.56
CA ALA A 104 7.75 -1.77 20.47
C ALA A 104 6.35 -2.38 20.31
N ASP A 105 5.37 -1.53 19.96
CA ASP A 105 4.00 -1.97 19.63
C ASP A 105 3.99 -2.95 18.46
N LEU A 106 4.82 -2.68 17.44
CA LEU A 106 5.06 -3.57 16.31
C LEU A 106 6.40 -4.27 16.49
N LYS A 107 6.33 -5.52 16.97
CA LYS A 107 7.51 -6.36 17.15
C LYS A 107 7.98 -6.92 15.81
N GLY A 108 9.29 -6.95 15.64
CA GLY A 108 9.95 -7.69 14.56
C GLY A 108 9.93 -9.19 14.85
N PRO A 109 10.21 -10.03 13.85
CA PRO A 109 10.41 -11.46 14.06
C PRO A 109 11.59 -11.73 15.01
N ASP A 110 11.50 -12.82 15.76
CA ASP A 110 12.60 -13.29 16.59
C ASP A 110 13.83 -13.64 15.74
N LEU A 111 14.99 -13.23 16.21
CA LEU A 111 16.28 -13.53 15.59
C LEU A 111 16.86 -14.80 16.24
N ASN A 112 17.00 -15.86 15.44
CA ASN A 112 17.43 -17.18 15.88
C ASN A 112 18.25 -17.88 14.77
N ALA A 113 18.62 -19.16 14.96
CA ALA A 113 19.35 -19.94 13.97
C ALA A 113 18.74 -19.94 12.54
N MET A 114 17.44 -19.67 12.36
CA MET A 114 16.86 -19.59 11.02
C MET A 114 17.49 -18.49 10.16
N LEU A 115 18.08 -17.45 10.76
CA LEU A 115 18.82 -16.43 10.02
C LEU A 115 20.03 -17.02 9.26
N GLN A 116 20.59 -18.14 9.73
CA GLN A 116 21.72 -18.78 9.06
C GLN A 116 21.35 -19.34 7.68
N LEU A 117 20.06 -19.59 7.42
CA LEU A 117 19.54 -20.04 6.12
C LEU A 117 19.50 -18.91 5.08
N GLN A 118 19.63 -17.64 5.50
CA GLN A 118 19.67 -16.49 4.60
C GLN A 118 21.10 -16.19 4.17
N THR A 119 21.28 -15.60 2.99
CA THR A 119 22.60 -15.11 2.59
C THR A 119 22.97 -13.86 3.40
N ALA A 120 24.27 -13.53 3.48
CA ALA A 120 24.69 -12.30 4.16
C ALA A 120 24.11 -11.05 3.47
N SER A 121 24.00 -11.06 2.14
CA SER A 121 23.41 -9.98 1.35
C SER A 121 21.92 -9.81 1.64
N ASP A 122 21.16 -10.90 1.80
CA ASP A 122 19.73 -10.82 2.14
C ASP A 122 19.52 -10.17 3.51
N ILE A 123 20.31 -10.59 4.50
CA ILE A 123 20.25 -10.01 5.85
C ILE A 123 20.67 -8.54 5.81
N ALA A 124 21.75 -8.21 5.09
CA ALA A 124 22.21 -6.83 4.95
C ALA A 124 21.15 -5.94 4.28
N GLY A 125 20.51 -6.43 3.22
CA GLY A 125 19.41 -5.74 2.55
C GLY A 125 18.21 -5.51 3.47
N ALA A 126 17.86 -6.50 4.30
CA ALA A 126 16.79 -6.38 5.29
C ALA A 126 17.10 -5.37 6.40
N ILE A 127 18.37 -5.04 6.65
CA ILE A 127 18.78 -4.03 7.65
C ILE A 127 18.89 -2.65 7.00
N ILE A 128 19.59 -2.51 5.87
CA ILE A 128 19.85 -1.23 5.20
C ILE A 128 18.59 -0.68 4.55
N ALA A 129 17.79 -1.55 3.92
CA ALA A 129 16.58 -1.18 3.19
C ALA A 129 15.38 -2.04 3.63
N PRO A 130 14.94 -1.94 4.90
CA PRO A 130 13.90 -2.83 5.43
C PRO A 130 12.55 -2.68 4.71
N SER A 131 12.25 -1.50 4.15
CA SER A 131 11.03 -1.28 3.36
C SER A 131 11.09 -1.90 1.96
N HIS A 132 12.30 -2.15 1.42
CA HIS A 132 12.49 -2.90 0.17
C HIS A 132 12.32 -4.40 0.39
N SER A 133 12.92 -4.90 1.49
CA SER A 133 12.79 -6.28 1.95
C SER A 133 11.43 -6.46 2.62
N LEU A 134 10.36 -6.51 1.84
CA LEU A 134 8.99 -6.79 2.30
C LEU A 134 8.91 -8.23 2.86
N SER A 135 9.48 -8.44 4.03
CA SER A 135 9.78 -9.78 4.54
C SER A 135 8.51 -10.62 4.66
N VAL A 136 8.60 -11.83 4.09
CA VAL A 136 7.53 -12.80 3.86
C VAL A 136 6.86 -13.29 5.16
N ARG A 137 7.44 -12.97 6.34
CA ARG A 137 7.07 -13.54 7.65
C ARG A 137 6.65 -12.50 8.70
N THR A 138 6.17 -11.34 8.26
CA THR A 138 5.57 -10.33 9.14
C THR A 138 4.13 -10.68 9.53
N SER A 139 3.67 -10.19 10.68
CA SER A 139 2.26 -10.38 11.11
C SER A 139 1.30 -9.68 10.14
N GLU A 140 0.06 -10.18 10.05
CA GLU A 140 -0.95 -9.58 9.16
C GLU A 140 -1.24 -8.11 9.50
N ALA A 141 -1.11 -7.71 10.77
CA ALA A 141 -1.23 -6.32 11.21
C ALA A 141 -0.08 -5.44 10.67
N VAL A 142 1.16 -5.93 10.73
CA VAL A 142 2.33 -5.25 10.16
C VAL A 142 2.20 -5.18 8.64
N LYS A 143 1.80 -6.27 7.97
CA LYS A 143 1.52 -6.27 6.53
C LYS A 143 0.44 -5.26 6.15
N ALA A 144 -0.66 -5.18 6.90
CA ALA A 144 -1.73 -4.22 6.64
C ALA A 144 -1.28 -2.76 6.81
N GLN A 145 -0.44 -2.47 7.82
CA GLN A 145 0.15 -1.13 7.98
C GLN A 145 1.16 -0.83 6.88
N MET A 146 2.05 -1.77 6.56
CA MET A 146 3.05 -1.66 5.48
C MET A 146 2.39 -1.53 4.10
N TRP A 147 1.24 -2.18 3.86
CA TRP A 147 0.49 -2.03 2.60
C TRP A 147 -0.14 -0.64 2.45
N ARG A 148 -0.54 -0.02 3.56
CA ARG A 148 -1.11 1.34 3.56
C ARG A 148 -0.04 2.43 3.40
N GLN A 149 1.14 2.25 4.00
CA GLN A 149 2.18 3.29 4.04
C GLN A 149 3.37 3.02 3.12
N GLY A 150 3.54 1.77 2.65
CA GLY A 150 4.67 1.34 1.83
C GLY A 150 6.00 1.19 2.57
N LEU A 151 6.02 1.30 3.90
CA LEU A 151 7.25 1.42 4.69
C LEU A 151 7.28 0.43 5.88
N SER A 152 8.48 -0.10 6.17
CA SER A 152 8.73 -0.96 7.32
C SER A 152 8.74 -0.16 8.63
N PRO A 153 8.13 -0.67 9.73
CA PRO A 153 8.25 -0.07 11.06
C PRO A 153 9.69 0.00 11.58
N MET A 154 10.59 -0.82 11.03
CA MET A 154 12.01 -0.81 11.38
C MET A 154 12.69 0.52 10.99
N GLY A 155 12.16 1.26 10.01
CA GLY A 155 12.72 2.54 9.56
C GLY A 155 13.89 2.38 8.59
N ASP A 156 14.53 3.51 8.25
CA ASP A 156 15.73 3.56 7.41
C ASP A 156 16.98 3.67 8.29
N PHE A 157 17.91 2.77 8.05
CA PHE A 157 19.14 2.62 8.82
C PHE A 157 20.39 3.04 8.04
N SER A 158 20.25 3.41 6.76
CA SER A 158 21.35 3.78 5.87
C SER A 158 22.22 4.94 6.38
N ARG A 159 21.64 5.81 7.22
CA ARG A 159 22.33 6.95 7.84
C ARG A 159 22.71 6.74 9.31
N ALA A 160 22.22 5.67 9.93
CA ALA A 160 22.37 5.43 11.36
C ALA A 160 23.50 4.43 11.68
N LEU A 161 23.80 3.51 10.75
CA LEU A 161 24.86 2.52 10.92
C LEU A 161 26.04 2.75 9.98
N THR A 162 27.22 2.41 10.44
CA THR A 162 28.43 2.35 9.63
C THR A 162 28.56 0.99 8.93
N VAL A 163 29.32 0.95 7.83
CA VAL A 163 29.66 -0.30 7.14
C VAL A 163 30.35 -1.30 8.09
N ARG A 164 31.15 -0.80 9.04
CA ARG A 164 31.80 -1.63 10.08
C ARG A 164 30.77 -2.31 10.97
N GLN A 165 29.82 -1.55 11.52
CA GLN A 165 28.74 -2.08 12.34
C GLN A 165 27.87 -3.08 11.58
N LEU A 166 27.59 -2.84 10.29
CA LEU A 166 26.87 -3.81 9.46
C LEU A 166 27.61 -5.16 9.40
N ALA A 167 28.90 -5.12 9.08
CA ALA A 167 29.70 -6.32 8.96
C ALA A 167 29.82 -7.06 10.31
N ASP A 168 29.89 -6.33 11.43
CA ASP A 168 29.91 -6.91 12.77
C ASP A 168 28.56 -7.52 13.17
N LEU A 169 27.45 -6.86 12.86
CA LEU A 169 26.10 -7.40 13.02
C LEU A 169 25.92 -8.72 12.25
N LEU A 170 26.37 -8.76 11.00
CA LEU A 170 26.31 -10.00 10.20
C LEU A 170 27.14 -11.11 10.84
N ALA A 171 28.32 -10.81 11.39
CA ALA A 171 29.12 -11.79 12.13
C ALA A 171 28.42 -12.28 13.40
N TYR A 172 27.79 -11.38 14.16
CA TYR A 172 27.01 -11.72 15.34
C TYR A 172 25.81 -12.61 15.01
N PHE A 173 25.04 -12.29 13.96
CA PHE A 173 23.88 -13.10 13.56
C PHE A 173 24.25 -14.52 13.12
N ARG A 174 25.48 -14.73 12.64
CA ARG A 174 26.00 -16.08 12.35
C ARG A 174 26.27 -16.90 13.61
N THR A 175 26.39 -16.29 14.79
CA THR A 175 26.58 -17.00 16.05
C THR A 175 25.28 -17.45 16.72
N LEU A 176 24.12 -16.99 16.24
CA LEU A 176 22.82 -17.33 16.80
C LEU A 176 22.51 -18.83 16.63
N ARG A 177 21.84 -19.40 17.63
CA ARG A 177 21.45 -20.80 17.69
C ARG A 177 19.93 -20.98 17.67
#